data_AF-A0AAP2KTP8-F1
#
_entry.id   AF-A0AAP2KTP8-F1
#
_cell.length_a   1.000
_cell.length_b   1.000
_cell.length_c   1.000
_cell.angle_alpha   90.00
_cell.angle_beta   90.00
_cell.angle_gamma   90.00
#
_symmetry.space_group_name_H-M   'P 1'
#
loop_
_entity.id
_entity.type
_entity.pdbx_description
1 polymer ?
#
loop_
_entity_poly.entity_id
_entity_poly.type
_entity_poly.pdbx_seq_one_letter_code
_entity_poly.pdbx_strand_id
1 'polypeptide(L)'
;MSNAAIIAAPATLDAESACNDETGTQTDPRWEEVYKLCRFAEEGISLEAFLAAPWRVLSEQGQEGAVESIRSGHQPLLPKQARVARRLRAEGFH
;
A
#
# COMPACT_ATOMS: atom_id res chain seq x y z
N MET A 1 -55.08 1.39 -36.01
CA MET A 1 -54.22 0.48 -36.80
C MET A 1 -52.78 0.88 -36.55
N SER A 2 -52.01 -0.10 -36.06
CA SER A 2 -50.56 -0.29 -36.12
C SER A 2 -49.59 0.86 -35.78
N ASN A 3 -49.04 0.74 -34.56
CA ASN A 3 -47.63 1.03 -34.28
C ASN A 3 -46.73 0.01 -35.00
N ALA A 4 -45.62 0.45 -35.61
CA ALA A 4 -44.34 -0.29 -35.67
C ALA A 4 -43.23 0.46 -36.45
N ALA A 5 -42.06 0.57 -35.78
CA ALA A 5 -40.67 0.69 -36.28
C ALA A 5 -40.31 1.95 -37.12
N ILE A 6 -39.15 2.61 -36.94
CA ILE A 6 -37.79 2.09 -37.08
C ILE A 6 -36.80 2.79 -36.12
N ILE A 7 -35.85 1.97 -35.65
CA ILE A 7 -34.73 2.22 -34.75
C ILE A 7 -33.71 3.20 -35.36
N ALA A 8 -33.24 4.18 -34.57
CA ALA A 8 -31.94 4.81 -34.75
C ALA A 8 -31.49 5.48 -33.43
N ALA A 9 -30.86 4.70 -32.55
CA ALA A 9 -30.02 5.26 -31.50
C ALA A 9 -28.64 5.55 -32.12
N PRO A 10 -28.10 6.78 -32.02
CA PRO A 10 -26.69 6.98 -32.31
C PRO A 10 -25.88 6.34 -31.17
N ALA A 11 -25.07 5.37 -31.59
CA ALA A 11 -24.04 4.71 -30.84
C ALA A 11 -22.96 5.69 -30.34
N THR A 12 -22.17 5.17 -29.42
CA THR A 12 -20.86 5.69 -28.96
C THR A 12 -20.93 6.68 -27.81
N LEU A 13 -21.27 6.18 -26.63
CA LEU A 13 -20.50 6.54 -25.45
C LEU A 13 -19.24 5.66 -25.51
N ASP A 14 -18.12 6.31 -25.75
CA ASP A 14 -16.82 5.70 -25.88
C ASP A 14 -16.56 4.70 -24.76
N ALA A 15 -16.20 3.51 -25.22
CA ALA A 15 -15.75 2.42 -24.42
C ALA A 15 -14.41 2.77 -23.74
N GLU A 16 -14.11 1.98 -22.71
CA GLU A 16 -12.77 1.70 -22.22
C GLU A 16 -12.16 2.77 -21.31
N SER A 17 -12.60 2.73 -20.05
CA SER A 17 -11.69 2.94 -18.92
C SER A 17 -10.59 1.87 -18.99
N ALA A 18 -9.59 2.14 -19.84
CA ALA A 18 -8.35 1.40 -19.90
C ALA A 18 -7.51 1.77 -18.66
N CYS A 19 -7.85 1.17 -17.53
CA CYS A 19 -6.93 1.05 -16.39
C CYS A 19 -6.42 -0.38 -16.29
N ASN A 20 -6.00 -0.96 -17.42
CA ASN A 20 -5.22 -2.19 -17.41
C ASN A 20 -3.78 -1.84 -17.80
N ASP A 21 -3.09 -1.15 -16.89
CA ASP A 21 -1.62 -1.17 -16.86
C ASP A 21 -1.21 -2.48 -16.14
N GLU A 22 -1.56 -3.61 -16.76
CA GLU A 22 -1.20 -4.95 -16.32
C GLU A 22 0.23 -5.26 -16.78
N THR A 23 1.19 -4.48 -16.29
CA THR A 23 2.59 -4.91 -16.27
C THR A 23 3.30 -4.22 -15.11
N GLY A 24 2.69 -4.30 -13.93
CA GLY A 24 3.36 -3.95 -12.68
C GLY A 24 4.54 -4.89 -12.47
N THR A 25 5.73 -4.51 -12.92
CA THR A 25 6.99 -4.99 -12.32
C THR A 25 6.97 -4.53 -10.87
N GLN A 26 6.31 -5.34 -10.03
CA GLN A 26 6.16 -5.08 -8.61
C GLN A 26 7.52 -5.31 -7.97
N THR A 27 8.31 -4.25 -7.99
CA THR A 27 9.69 -4.23 -7.52
C THR A 27 9.66 -4.04 -6.02
N ASP A 28 10.45 -4.81 -5.28
CA ASP A 28 10.56 -4.60 -3.84
C ASP A 28 11.05 -3.17 -3.54
N PRO A 29 10.44 -2.47 -2.56
CA PRO A 29 10.84 -1.12 -2.23
C PRO A 29 12.29 -1.09 -1.73
N ARG A 30 12.99 0.00 -2.04
CA ARG A 30 14.35 0.20 -1.53
C ARG A 30 14.31 0.41 -0.02
N TRP A 31 15.34 -0.03 0.70
CA TRP A 31 15.38 0.11 2.16
C TRP A 31 15.32 1.58 2.62
N GLU A 32 15.93 2.49 1.88
CA GLU A 32 15.86 3.92 2.18
C GLU A 32 14.43 4.49 2.04
N GLU A 33 13.64 3.91 1.13
CA GLU A 33 12.23 4.26 0.94
C GLU A 33 11.39 3.71 2.10
N VAL A 34 11.59 2.44 2.47
CA VAL A 34 10.95 1.84 3.65
C VAL A 34 11.24 2.67 4.91
N TYR A 35 12.50 3.07 5.10
CA TYR A 35 12.90 3.91 6.24
C TYR A 35 12.16 5.24 6.30
N LYS A 36 12.06 5.94 5.16
CA LYS A 36 11.36 7.23 5.06
C LYS A 36 9.87 7.07 5.31
N LEU A 37 9.24 6.07 4.68
CA LEU A 37 7.80 5.85 4.78
C LEU A 37 7.38 5.41 6.19
N CYS A 38 8.22 4.63 6.89
CA CYS A 38 7.99 4.24 8.28
C CYS A 38 8.33 5.34 9.30
N ARG A 39 8.92 6.46 8.86
CA ARG A 39 9.31 7.61 9.70
C ARG A 39 10.24 7.25 10.87
N PHE A 40 11.17 6.34 10.66
CA PHE A 40 12.06 5.86 11.73
C PHE A 40 12.94 6.94 12.36
N ALA A 41 13.22 8.03 11.63
CA ALA A 41 13.90 9.20 12.19
C ALA A 41 13.13 9.84 13.36
N GLU A 42 11.79 9.81 13.34
CA GLU A 42 10.94 10.36 14.42
C GLU A 42 11.00 9.50 15.70
N GLU A 43 11.37 8.22 15.56
CA GLU A 43 11.58 7.29 16.68
C GLU A 43 13.07 7.22 17.12
N GLY A 44 13.92 8.11 16.60
CA GLY A 44 15.33 8.20 16.98
C GLY A 44 16.23 7.11 16.38
N ILE A 45 15.75 6.35 15.39
CA ILE A 45 16.55 5.35 14.68
C ILE A 45 17.28 6.05 13.53
N SER A 46 18.60 5.87 13.43
CA SER A 46 19.38 6.38 12.30
C SER A 46 19.23 5.48 11.07
N LEU A 47 19.39 6.07 9.88
CA LEU A 47 19.38 5.31 8.63
C LEU A 47 20.48 4.24 8.60
N GLU A 48 21.66 4.55 9.12
CA GLU A 48 22.77 3.59 9.21
C GLU A 48 22.42 2.38 10.08
N ALA A 49 21.84 2.62 11.26
CA ALA A 49 21.39 1.55 12.16
C ALA A 49 20.28 0.71 11.53
N PHE A 50 19.37 1.35 10.78
CA PHE A 50 18.34 0.64 10.03
C PHE A 50 18.92 -0.25 8.93
N LEU A 51 19.83 0.28 8.09
CA LEU A 51 20.42 -0.47 6.98
C LEU A 51 21.29 -1.65 7.45
N ALA A 52 21.87 -1.57 8.65
CA ALA A 52 22.62 -2.67 9.24
C ALA A 52 21.74 -3.89 9.57
N ALA A 53 20.45 -3.68 9.91
CA ALA A 53 19.54 -4.75 10.28
C ALA A 53 18.04 -4.39 10.06
N PRO A 54 17.59 -4.22 8.80
CA PRO A 54 16.29 -3.62 8.50
C PRO A 54 15.12 -4.46 9.03
N TRP A 55 15.15 -5.78 8.81
CA TRP A 55 14.11 -6.69 9.30
C TRP A 55 13.98 -6.73 10.83
N ARG A 56 15.11 -6.63 11.55
CA ARG A 56 15.09 -6.56 13.01
C ARG A 56 14.39 -5.28 13.47
N VAL A 57 14.77 -4.14 12.91
CA VAL A 57 14.16 -2.84 13.26
C VAL A 57 12.66 -2.83 12.93
N LEU A 58 12.26 -3.37 11.77
CA LEU A 58 10.84 -3.49 11.42
C LEU A 58 10.07 -4.28 12.49
N SER A 59 10.59 -5.42 12.95
CA SER A 59 9.89 -6.22 13.97
C SER A 59 9.85 -5.56 15.35
N GLU A 60 10.95 -4.95 15.80
CA GLU A 60 10.99 -4.23 17.07
C GLU A 60 9.97 -3.08 17.10
N GLN A 61 9.75 -2.44 15.96
CA GLN A 61 8.79 -1.35 15.77
C GLN A 61 7.36 -1.82 15.41
N GLY A 62 7.11 -3.13 15.25
CA GLY A 62 5.80 -3.68 14.87
C GLY A 62 5.37 -3.32 13.44
N GLN A 63 6.34 -3.16 12.54
CA GLN A 63 6.23 -2.74 11.14
C GLN A 63 6.59 -3.88 10.18
N GLU A 64 6.41 -5.15 10.57
CA GLU A 64 6.81 -6.30 9.74
C GLU A 64 6.11 -6.33 8.37
N GLY A 65 4.89 -5.78 8.31
CA GLY A 65 4.09 -5.65 7.08
C GLY A 65 4.46 -4.45 6.21
N ALA A 66 5.41 -3.59 6.61
CA ALA A 66 5.69 -2.35 5.89
C ALA A 66 6.12 -2.59 4.43
N VAL A 67 6.96 -3.59 4.18
CA VAL A 67 7.43 -3.94 2.83
C VAL A 67 6.25 -4.38 1.95
N GLU A 68 5.35 -5.22 2.47
CA GLU A 68 4.16 -5.69 1.74
C GLU A 68 3.19 -4.55 1.45
N SER A 69 2.95 -3.67 2.44
CA SER A 69 2.10 -2.49 2.26
C SER A 69 2.64 -1.59 1.15
N ILE A 70 3.93 -1.26 1.19
CA ILE A 70 4.57 -0.39 0.18
C ILE A 70 4.54 -1.06 -1.19
N ARG A 71 4.86 -2.36 -1.25
CA ARG A 71 4.79 -3.15 -2.47
C ARG A 71 3.39 -3.07 -3.08
N SER A 72 2.35 -3.17 -2.26
CA SER A 72 0.94 -3.06 -2.65
C SER A 72 0.46 -1.63 -2.96
N GLY A 73 1.36 -0.64 -2.94
CA GLY A 73 1.01 0.77 -3.19
C GLY A 73 0.36 1.48 -1.99
N HIS A 74 0.43 0.90 -0.80
CA HIS A 74 -0.11 1.46 0.43
C HIS A 74 0.98 2.04 1.33
N GLN A 75 0.63 3.05 2.13
CA GLN A 75 1.54 3.60 3.12
C GLN A 75 1.65 2.65 4.33
N PRO A 76 2.86 2.38 4.86
CA PRO A 76 3.00 1.66 6.11
C PRO A 76 2.38 2.45 7.25
N LEU A 77 2.09 1.76 8.35
CA LEU A 77 1.55 2.41 9.54
C LEU A 77 2.52 3.49 10.04
N LEU A 78 2.00 4.55 10.65
CA LEU A 78 2.87 5.45 11.42
C LEU A 78 3.35 4.74 12.71
N PRO A 79 4.51 5.11 13.28
CA PRO A 79 5.03 4.46 14.48
C PRO A 79 4.02 4.38 15.64
N LYS A 80 3.26 5.45 15.89
CA LYS A 80 2.18 5.46 16.89
C LYS A 80 1.07 4.44 16.57
N GLN A 81 0.71 4.30 15.30
CA GLN A 81 -0.31 3.36 14.85
C GLN A 81 0.19 1.92 14.93
N ALA A 82 1.44 1.64 14.57
CA ALA A 82 2.05 0.32 14.69
C ALA A 82 2.07 -0.15 16.16
N ARG A 83 2.37 0.73 17.10
CA ARG A 83 2.32 0.44 18.54
C ARG A 83 0.92 0.07 19.02
N VAL A 84 -0.10 0.80 18.57
CA VAL A 84 -1.51 0.51 18.88
C VAL A 84 -1.94 -0.80 18.23
N ALA A 85 -1.62 -1.02 16.96
CA ALA A 85 -1.94 -2.25 16.24
C ALA A 85 -1.30 -3.47 16.93
N ARG A 86 -0.05 -3.37 17.38
CA ARG A 86 0.62 -4.43 18.15
C ARG A 86 -0.12 -4.75 19.45
N ARG A 87 -0.57 -3.72 20.17
CA ARG A 87 -1.35 -3.89 21.39
C ARG A 87 -2.69 -4.58 21.11
N LEU A 88 -3.42 -4.14 20.09
CA LEU A 88 -4.70 -4.72 19.70
C LEU A 88 -4.56 -6.19 19.31
N ARG A 89 -3.53 -6.56 18.54
CA ARG A 89 -3.23 -7.97 18.21
C ARG A 89 -2.92 -8.81 19.44
N ALA A 90 -2.17 -8.26 20.41
CA ALA A 90 -1.89 -8.94 21.68
C ALA A 90 -3.15 -9.13 22.55
N GLU A 91 -4.13 -8.22 22.42
CA GLU A 91 -5.44 -8.31 23.05
C GLU A 91 -6.43 -9.20 22.28
N GLY A 92 -6.02 -9.79 21.15
CA GLY A 92 -6.82 -10.72 20.37
C GLY A 92 -7.73 -10.06 19.32
N PHE A 93 -7.54 -8.79 19.01
CA PHE A 93 -8.25 -8.11 17.92
C PHE A 93 -7.45 -8.29 16.61
N HIS A 94 -8.12 -8.82 15.57
CA HIS A 94 -7.57 -9.05 14.23
C HIS A 94 -8.32 -8.23 13.18
#